data_AF-A0A1C6FP60-F1
#
_entry.id   AF-A0A1C6FP60-F1
#
_cell.length_a   1.000
_cell.length_b   1.000
_cell.length_c   1.000
_cell.angle_alpha   90.00
_cell.angle_beta   90.00
_cell.angle_gamma   90.00
#
_symmetry.space_group_name_H-M   'P 1'
#
loop_
_entity.id
_entity.type
_entity.pdbx_description
1 polymer ?
#
loop_
_entity_poly.entity_id
_entity_poly.type
_entity_poly.pdbx_seq_one_letter_code
_entity_poly.pdbx_strand_id
1 'polypeptide(L)'
;MYVAIKRFVDLTDGDHIYNAGDVYPRDGFEPSRKRIVELATSKNKLETPLIAYIEDEKQNVVGNDKVEDEKDTPKKTTKKAKSE
;
A
#
# COMPACT_ATOMS: atom_id res chain seq x y z
N MET A 1 4.16 16.01 -3.38
CA MET A 1 3.12 15.34 -2.55
C MET A 1 3.07 13.85 -2.91
N TYR A 2 2.39 12.94 -2.18
CA TYR A 2 2.12 11.58 -2.69
C TYR A 2 0.62 11.38 -2.93
N VAL A 3 0.30 10.45 -3.81
CA VAL A 3 -1.09 10.00 -4.05
C VAL A 3 -1.14 8.49 -3.90
N ALA A 4 -2.18 8.00 -3.21
CA ALA A 4 -2.48 6.58 -3.14
C ALA A 4 -2.87 6.08 -4.54
N ILE A 5 -2.17 5.07 -5.03
CA ILE A 5 -2.46 4.45 -6.34
C ILE A 5 -3.29 3.17 -6.19
N LYS A 6 -3.41 2.65 -4.97
CA LYS A 6 -4.23 1.50 -4.60
C LYS A 6 -4.90 1.75 -3.27
N ARG A 7 -6.01 1.05 -3.00
CA ARG A 7 -6.66 1.09 -1.69
C ARG A 7 -5.82 0.36 -0.65
N PHE A 8 -5.52 1.00 0.49
CA PHE A 8 -4.83 0.36 1.60
C PHE A 8 -5.27 0.91 2.96
N VAL A 9 -4.99 0.15 4.02
CA VAL A 9 -5.19 0.56 5.41
C VAL A 9 -3.82 0.90 6.00
N ASP A 10 -3.62 2.14 6.47
CA ASP A 10 -2.38 2.53 7.12
C ASP A 10 -2.47 2.27 8.64
N LEU A 11 -1.85 1.16 9.07
CA LEU A 11 -1.78 0.78 10.48
C LEU A 11 -1.02 1.80 11.35
N THR A 12 -0.23 2.68 10.74
CA THR A 12 0.50 3.74 11.45
C THR A 12 -0.31 5.04 11.59
N ASP A 13 -1.44 5.13 10.89
CA ASP A 13 -2.39 6.26 10.89
C ASP A 13 -3.73 5.84 11.52
N GLY A 14 -3.69 5.04 12.59
CA GLY A 14 -4.89 4.60 13.29
C GLY A 14 -5.89 3.83 12.43
N ASP A 15 -5.38 2.97 11.54
CA ASP A 15 -6.17 2.18 10.59
C ASP A 15 -6.96 3.03 9.58
N HIS A 16 -6.46 4.23 9.25
CA HIS A 16 -7.04 5.05 8.19
C HIS A 16 -7.00 4.34 6.84
N ILE A 17 -8.10 4.48 6.09
CA ILE A 17 -8.28 3.84 4.79
C ILE A 17 -8.04 4.89 3.71
N TYR A 18 -7.00 4.70 2.91
CA TYR A 18 -6.75 5.48 1.70
C TYR A 18 -7.31 4.73 0.49
N ASN A 19 -8.05 5.42 -0.37
CA ASN A 19 -8.51 4.96 -1.68
C ASN A 19 -7.56 5.42 -2.78
N ALA A 20 -7.62 4.78 -3.95
CA ALA A 20 -6.85 5.24 -5.10
C ALA A 20 -7.28 6.66 -5.49
N GLY A 21 -6.32 7.57 -5.63
CA GLY A 21 -6.51 9.00 -5.85
C GLY A 21 -6.40 9.85 -4.60
N ASP A 22 -6.42 9.27 -3.40
CA ASP A 22 -6.32 10.03 -2.16
C ASP A 22 -4.92 10.61 -1.96
N VAL A 23 -4.86 11.83 -1.41
CA VAL A 23 -3.60 12.49 -1.08
C VAL A 23 -3.00 11.84 0.17
N TYR A 24 -1.70 11.55 0.12
CA TYR A 24 -0.94 11.03 1.24
C TYR A 24 0.27 11.94 1.51
N PRO A 25 0.54 12.31 2.77
CA PRO A 25 -0.23 12.00 3.98
C PRO A 25 -1.51 12.87 4.11
N ARG A 26 -2.49 12.45 4.90
CA ARG A 26 -3.65 13.30 5.25
C ARG A 26 -3.25 14.45 6.17
N ASP A 27 -4.06 15.51 6.18
CA ASP A 27 -3.86 16.65 7.07
C ASP A 27 -3.81 16.22 8.54
N GLY A 28 -2.79 16.70 9.25
CA GLY A 28 -2.52 16.37 10.66
C GLY A 28 -1.86 15.02 10.89
N PHE A 29 -1.43 14.30 9.85
CA PHE A 29 -0.63 13.08 9.97
C PHE A 29 0.75 13.24 9.32
N GLU A 30 1.81 12.99 10.09
CA GLU A 30 3.20 13.03 9.62
C GLU A 30 3.84 11.64 9.68
N PRO A 31 3.87 10.89 8.56
CA PRO A 31 4.49 9.58 8.52
C PRO A 31 6.01 9.69 8.52
N SER A 32 6.66 8.67 9.09
CA SER A 32 8.12 8.56 8.99
C SER A 32 8.58 8.35 7.54
N ARG A 33 9.80 8.79 7.22
CA ARG A 33 10.42 8.54 5.89
C ARG A 33 10.45 7.04 5.54
N LYS A 34 10.68 6.18 6.53
CA LYS A 34 10.66 4.73 6.36
C LYS A 34 9.29 4.25 5.87
N ARG A 35 8.20 4.80 6.42
CA ARG A 35 6.84 4.47 6.03
C ARG A 35 6.55 4.89 4.59
N ILE A 36 6.98 6.10 4.21
CA ILE A 36 6.86 6.59 2.83
C ILE A 36 7.58 5.64 1.86
N VAL A 37 8.83 5.24 2.16
CA VAL A 37 9.58 4.31 1.31
C VAL A 37 8.91 2.93 1.22
N GLU A 38 8.39 2.41 2.34
CA GLU A 38 7.66 1.15 2.37
C GLU A 38 6.41 1.19 1.48
N LEU A 39 5.63 2.26 1.56
CA LEU A 39 4.41 2.43 0.76
C LEU A 39 4.71 2.78 -0.70
N ALA A 40 5.78 3.53 -0.99
CA ALA A 40 6.14 3.95 -2.34
C ALA A 40 6.88 2.86 -3.14
N THR A 41 7.29 1.78 -2.51
CA THR A 41 8.01 0.67 -3.14
C THR A 41 7.31 -0.66 -2.90
N SER A 42 7.82 -1.73 -3.52
CA SER A 42 7.40 -3.11 -3.24
C SER A 42 7.98 -3.67 -1.93
N LYS A 43 8.62 -2.85 -1.09
CA LYS A 43 9.21 -3.30 0.20
C LYS A 43 8.19 -3.33 1.34
N ASN A 44 6.95 -3.68 1.04
CA ASN A 44 5.85 -3.83 2.00
C ASN A 44 5.28 -5.26 1.94
N LYS A 45 4.39 -5.60 2.88
CA LYS A 45 3.79 -6.94 2.97
C LYS A 45 2.99 -7.37 1.73
N LEU A 46 2.55 -6.41 0.91
CA LEU A 46 1.80 -6.66 -0.32
C LEU A 46 2.71 -6.67 -1.55
N GLU A 47 4.01 -6.52 -1.35
CA GLU A 47 5.06 -6.49 -2.39
C GLU A 47 4.75 -5.57 -3.58
N THR A 48 3.93 -4.54 -3.36
CA THR A 48 3.43 -3.67 -4.43
C THR A 48 3.43 -2.22 -3.96
N PRO A 49 3.86 -1.26 -4.78
CA PRO A 49 3.72 0.16 -4.46
C PRO A 49 2.25 0.53 -4.24
N LEU A 50 1.99 1.26 -3.16
CA LEU A 50 0.67 1.71 -2.72
C LEU A 50 0.48 3.21 -2.87
N ILE A 51 1.58 3.98 -2.85
CA ILE A 51 1.59 5.42 -3.12
C ILE A 51 2.59 5.75 -4.23
N ALA A 52 2.37 6.85 -4.95
CA ALA A 52 3.30 7.40 -5.93
C ALA A 52 3.61 8.86 -5.60
N TYR A 53 4.86 9.27 -5.80
CA TYR A 53 5.24 10.68 -5.68
C TYR A 53 4.65 11.45 -6.86
N ILE A 54 3.97 12.55 -6.55
CA ILE A 54 3.58 13.55 -7.54
C ILE A 54 4.50 14.77 -7.37
N GLU A 55 5.24 15.05 -8.42
CA GLU A 55 5.95 16.32 -8.59
C GLU A 55 4.88 17.38 -8.89
N ASP A 56 4.93 18.53 -8.23
CA ASP A 56 3.84 19.55 -8.22
C ASP A 56 3.69 20.30 -9.57
N GLU A 57 3.85 19.61 -10.69
CA GLU A 57 3.63 20.12 -12.03
C GLU A 57 2.52 19.32 -12.73
N LYS A 58 1.28 19.76 -12.49
CA LYS A 58 0.10 19.57 -13.35
C LYS A 58 -0.36 18.12 -13.62
N GLN A 59 -1.47 17.79 -12.95
CA GLN A 59 -2.59 16.97 -13.45
C GLN A 59 -2.34 16.21 -14.77
N ASN A 60 -2.11 14.90 -14.67
CA ASN A 60 -2.62 13.97 -15.67
C ASN A 60 -3.21 12.75 -14.96
N VAL A 61 -4.47 12.91 -14.60
CA VAL A 61 -5.40 11.85 -14.26
C VAL A 61 -5.45 10.83 -15.41
N VAL A 62 -4.78 9.69 -15.23
CA VAL A 62 -5.16 8.46 -15.94
C VAL A 62 -5.52 7.44 -14.87
N GLY A 63 -6.76 7.59 -14.40
CA GLY A 63 -7.46 6.55 -13.68
C GLY A 63 -8.10 5.59 -14.68
N ASN A 64 -7.99 4.30 -14.32
CA ASN A 64 -8.68 3.11 -14.83
C ASN A 64 -8.20 2.51 -16.16
N ASP A 65 -7.66 1.28 -16.07
CA ASP A 65 -8.46 0.10 -16.38
C ASP A 65 -7.98 -1.15 -15.61
N LYS A 66 -8.97 -1.89 -15.10
CA LYS A 66 -9.01 -3.34 -14.73
C LYS A 66 -7.97 -4.19 -15.49
N VAL A 67 -7.39 -5.26 -14.94
CA VAL A 67 -8.02 -6.58 -14.68
C VAL A 67 -7.07 -7.42 -13.79
N GLU A 68 -7.71 -8.16 -12.89
CA GLU A 68 -7.34 -9.40 -12.18
C GLU A 68 -6.02 -10.10 -12.56
N ASP A 69 -5.19 -10.39 -11.54
CA ASP A 69 -4.33 -11.58 -11.55
C ASP A 69 -4.65 -12.37 -10.28
N GLU A 70 -5.62 -13.25 -10.43
CA GLU A 70 -5.87 -14.40 -9.57
C GLU A 70 -4.61 -15.28 -9.60
N LYS A 71 -3.77 -15.18 -8.57
CA LYS A 71 -2.73 -16.17 -8.30
C LYS A 71 -2.98 -16.85 -6.96
N ASP A 72 -3.56 -18.03 -7.15
CA ASP A 72 -3.48 -19.25 -6.38
C ASP A 72 -2.13 -19.46 -5.65
N THR A 73 -2.17 -20.40 -4.69
CA THR A 73 -1.08 -21.11 -3.99
C THR A 73 -0.81 -20.69 -2.51
N PRO A 74 -0.34 -21.62 -1.65
CA PRO A 74 -1.22 -22.43 -0.80
C PRO A 74 -0.95 -22.23 0.71
N LYS A 75 -1.98 -22.42 1.55
CA LYS A 75 -1.86 -22.47 3.01
C LYS A 75 -0.93 -23.60 3.45
N LYS A 76 0.31 -23.27 3.82
CA LYS A 76 1.23 -24.18 4.54
C LYS A 76 0.90 -24.16 6.03
N THR A 77 0.04 -25.08 6.46
CA THR A 77 -0.14 -25.43 7.88
C THR A 77 1.05 -26.26 8.36
N THR A 78 1.90 -25.67 9.19
CA THR A 78 3.00 -26.36 9.87
C THR A 78 2.41 -27.27 10.94
N LYS A 79 2.51 -28.59 10.74
CA LYS A 79 2.21 -29.60 11.77
C LYS A 79 3.20 -29.42 12.93
N LYS A 80 2.66 -29.18 14.12
CA LYS A 80 3.37 -29.18 15.40
C LYS A 80 3.67 -30.64 15.75
N ALA A 81 4.87 -31.12 15.48
CA ALA A 81 5.35 -32.39 16.02
C ALA A 81 5.67 -32.15 17.50
N LYS A 82 4.87 -32.75 18.38
CA LYS A 82 5.12 -32.81 19.82
C LYS A 82 5.84 -34.14 20.09
N SER A 83 7.01 -34.00 20.67
CA SER A 83 7.80 -35.03 21.33
C SER A 83 6.98 -35.74 22.41
N GLU A 84 7.04 -37.07 22.44
CA GLU A 84 7.32 -37.89 23.63
C GLU A 84 7.60 -39.33 23.18
#